data_AF-A0A1E8AY68-F1
#
_entry.id   AF-A0A1E8AY68-F1
#
_cell.length_a   1.000
_cell.length_b   1.000
_cell.length_c   1.000
_cell.angle_alpha   90.00
_cell.angle_beta   90.00
_cell.angle_gamma   90.00
#
_symmetry.space_group_name_H-M   'P 1'
#
loop_
_entity.id
_entity.type
_entity.pdbx_description
1 polymer ?
#
loop_
_entity_poly.entity_id
_entity_poly.type
_entity_poly.pdbx_seq_one_letter_code
_entity_poly.pdbx_strand_id
1 'polypeptide(L)'
;MDLINSALPWPNGKAYLFQGTEYIRYDFHDGTQDQSPQSISPMWPGLRQDAPDAAVYWGFGKVYFFYGDEYVRFDIGNNAVDPEYLPPNPPSKIADHWPGIWSDRIDAAVNWGNGKIYFFRDSEYLRYDISLDRADPGYPMSISSAWPGIWTDKIDAVLYQGGEKAYFFKDKEYRRFDLVTNNVDQSGPVSSLNLDPVPPGMWTPSRDLTLEQANLVMGYLIQNGKFSLSSTQTPYNGDWMTSISSPQPTTRVVVKPANINGINFIHEAGPAPLIDNLDQRMLICLYRLTQWVNASEPDVAVIRHIGIGHGSGPPTDCHNQGRALDFSGLEGTSLGVAFVRKVLNDWGNKPVISGNPMRLDPVSDPLVHDLFRSVFRFATFECECNAIGPNNQWPPKEIGDVGGFVIHPDYIDNPPPAQQLRPQHQNHIHMQIGPTR
;
A
#
# COMPACT_ATOMS: atom_id res chain seq x y z
N MET A 1 -17.71 12.69 23.87
CA MET A 1 -17.43 12.54 22.43
C MET A 1 -18.70 12.07 21.77
N ASP A 2 -18.96 12.63 20.59
CA ASP A 2 -20.10 12.27 19.77
C ASP A 2 -19.73 11.08 18.87
N LEU A 3 -20.67 10.68 18.03
CA LEU A 3 -20.51 9.58 17.09
C LEU A 3 -19.39 9.88 16.09
N ILE A 4 -18.48 8.92 15.88
CA ILE A 4 -17.42 9.05 14.87
C ILE A 4 -18.02 8.63 13.53
N ASN A 5 -18.18 9.60 12.63
CA ASN A 5 -18.76 9.40 11.31
C ASN A 5 -17.79 8.75 10.33
N SER A 6 -16.49 9.06 10.43
CA SER A 6 -15.46 8.43 9.61
C SER A 6 -14.08 8.62 10.23
N ALA A 7 -13.13 7.78 9.83
CA ALA A 7 -11.76 7.83 10.34
C ALA A 7 -10.76 7.65 9.20
N LEU A 8 -9.63 8.33 9.28
CA LEU A 8 -8.66 8.40 8.20
C LEU A 8 -7.23 8.42 8.73
N PRO A 9 -6.40 7.40 8.43
CA PRO A 9 -4.95 7.54 8.60
C PRO A 9 -4.39 8.48 7.53
N TRP A 10 -3.35 9.22 7.87
CA TRP A 10 -2.73 10.19 6.97
C TRP A 10 -1.21 9.97 6.85
N PRO A 11 -0.60 10.17 5.65
CA PRO A 11 0.84 9.96 5.44
C PRO A 11 1.78 10.86 6.28
N ASN A 12 1.25 11.81 7.06
CA ASN A 12 2.01 12.67 7.98
C ASN A 12 2.15 12.06 9.39
N GLY A 13 1.77 10.79 9.57
CA GLY A 13 1.86 10.10 10.86
C GLY A 13 0.71 10.45 11.82
N LYS A 14 -0.45 10.88 11.30
CA LYS A 14 -1.62 11.26 12.10
C LYS A 14 -2.85 10.48 11.67
N ALA A 15 -3.78 10.28 12.61
CA ALA A 15 -5.14 9.83 12.33
C ALA A 15 -6.13 10.97 12.55
N TYR A 16 -7.15 11.05 11.70
CA TYR A 16 -8.21 12.05 11.76
C TYR A 16 -9.55 11.33 11.93
N LEU A 17 -10.31 11.67 12.97
CA LEU A 17 -11.62 11.10 13.27
C LEU A 17 -12.65 12.22 13.12
N PHE A 18 -13.54 12.11 12.14
CA PHE A 18 -14.55 13.12 11.83
C PHE A 18 -15.84 12.85 12.60
N GLN A 19 -16.43 13.89 13.19
CA GLN A 19 -17.68 13.82 13.94
C GLN A 19 -18.48 15.12 13.77
N GLY A 20 -19.74 15.03 13.37
CA GLY A 20 -20.60 16.22 13.23
C GLY A 20 -20.01 17.24 12.25
N THR A 21 -19.52 18.38 12.74
CA THR A 21 -18.84 19.42 11.91
C THR A 21 -17.36 19.62 12.26
N GLU A 22 -16.81 18.71 13.06
CA GLU A 22 -15.45 18.76 13.59
C GLU A 22 -14.66 17.48 13.27
N TYR A 23 -13.36 17.52 13.55
CA TYR A 23 -12.51 16.35 13.58
C TYR A 23 -11.56 16.40 14.79
N ILE A 24 -11.19 15.21 15.26
CA ILE A 24 -10.18 14.97 16.29
C ILE A 24 -8.94 14.40 15.61
N ARG A 25 -7.74 14.77 16.08
CA ARG A 25 -6.48 14.24 15.54
C ARG A 25 -5.69 13.50 16.60
N TYR A 26 -5.18 12.34 16.21
CA TYR A 26 -4.31 11.49 17.02
C TYR A 26 -2.93 11.40 16.36
N ASP A 27 -1.88 11.36 17.17
CA ASP A 27 -0.52 11.10 16.74
C ASP A 27 -0.25 9.59 16.66
N PHE A 28 0.42 9.13 15.60
CA PHE A 28 0.78 7.71 15.48
C PHE A 28 1.84 7.28 16.49
N HIS A 29 2.81 8.14 16.77
CA HIS A 29 4.01 7.78 17.52
C HIS A 29 3.73 7.61 19.01
N ASP A 30 2.86 8.42 19.60
CA ASP A 30 2.45 8.25 21.00
C ASP A 30 1.03 7.64 21.17
N GLY A 31 0.24 7.59 20.09
CA GLY A 31 -1.10 7.03 20.09
C GLY A 31 -2.18 7.92 20.70
N THR A 32 -1.84 9.15 21.10
CA THR A 32 -2.69 10.06 21.87
C THR A 32 -3.30 11.16 21.01
N GLN A 33 -4.38 11.77 21.52
CA GLN A 33 -4.97 12.96 20.93
C GLN A 33 -4.03 14.15 21.11
N ASP A 34 -3.59 14.76 20.00
CA ASP A 34 -2.56 15.82 20.02
C ASP A 34 -3.10 17.25 19.87
N GLN A 35 -4.43 17.40 19.74
CA GLN A 35 -5.11 18.70 19.66
C GLN A 35 -6.56 18.62 20.14
N SER A 36 -7.11 19.76 20.59
CA SER A 36 -8.56 19.90 20.77
C SER A 36 -9.30 19.73 19.44
N PRO A 37 -10.58 19.28 19.45
CA PRO A 37 -11.40 19.19 18.24
C PRO A 37 -11.34 20.48 17.41
N GLN A 38 -11.27 20.32 16.08
CA GLN A 38 -11.18 21.43 15.12
C GLN A 38 -12.31 21.33 14.11
N SER A 39 -12.85 22.46 13.64
CA SER A 39 -13.83 22.47 12.54
C SER A 39 -13.23 21.90 11.25
N ILE A 40 -14.08 21.26 10.44
CA ILE A 40 -13.64 20.63 9.17
C ILE A 40 -13.21 21.70 8.14
N SER A 41 -14.06 22.68 7.87
CA SER A 41 -13.88 23.63 6.76
C SER A 41 -12.53 24.39 6.67
N PRO A 42 -11.88 24.86 7.78
CA PRO A 42 -10.59 25.56 7.65
C PRO A 42 -9.43 24.66 7.25
N MET A 43 -9.49 23.36 7.55
CA MET A 43 -8.40 22.41 7.35
C MET A 43 -8.59 21.52 6.12
N TRP A 44 -9.83 21.44 5.63
CA TRP A 44 -10.22 20.58 4.51
C TRP A 44 -10.92 21.39 3.41
N PRO A 45 -10.18 22.28 2.69
CA PRO A 45 -10.77 23.14 1.66
C PRO A 45 -11.53 22.34 0.60
N GLY A 46 -12.79 22.71 0.39
CA GLY A 46 -13.68 22.08 -0.58
C GLY A 46 -14.50 20.90 -0.04
N LEU A 47 -14.24 20.40 1.18
CA LEU A 47 -15.16 19.47 1.84
C LEU A 47 -16.43 20.18 2.31
N ARG A 48 -17.49 19.40 2.53
CA ARG A 48 -18.73 19.86 3.17
C ARG A 48 -18.47 20.22 4.64
N GLN A 49 -19.39 20.95 5.24
CA GLN A 49 -19.25 21.38 6.64
C GLN A 49 -19.46 20.24 7.63
N ASP A 50 -20.28 19.27 7.24
CA ASP A 50 -20.55 18.03 7.95
C ASP A 50 -19.50 16.96 7.63
N ALA A 51 -19.34 16.07 8.59
CA ALA A 51 -18.45 14.92 8.51
C ALA A 51 -18.88 14.00 7.37
N PRO A 52 -17.93 13.46 6.59
CA PRO A 52 -18.23 12.47 5.57
C PRO A 52 -18.66 11.15 6.22
N ASP A 53 -19.55 10.43 5.56
CA ASP A 53 -20.05 9.11 5.98
C ASP A 53 -18.92 8.07 5.93
N ALA A 54 -17.98 8.22 5.00
CA ALA A 54 -16.77 7.42 4.94
C ALA A 54 -15.62 8.21 4.33
N ALA A 55 -14.39 7.88 4.71
CA ALA A 55 -13.19 8.47 4.14
C ALA A 55 -12.13 7.38 3.93
N VAL A 56 -11.39 7.43 2.83
CA VAL A 56 -10.32 6.46 2.58
C VAL A 56 -9.13 7.10 1.89
N TYR A 57 -7.94 6.86 2.42
CA TYR A 57 -6.70 7.16 1.73
C TYR A 57 -6.52 6.14 0.60
N TRP A 58 -6.66 6.61 -0.64
CA TRP A 58 -6.55 5.77 -1.84
C TRP A 58 -5.10 5.37 -2.12
N GLY A 59 -4.18 6.28 -1.84
CA GLY A 59 -2.81 6.24 -2.35
C GLY A 59 -2.56 7.37 -3.33
N PHE A 60 -1.30 7.52 -3.80
CA PHE A 60 -0.90 8.56 -4.75
C PHE A 60 -1.27 9.98 -4.34
N GLY A 61 -1.27 10.27 -3.04
CA GLY A 61 -1.66 11.58 -2.52
C GLY A 61 -3.15 11.91 -2.70
N LYS A 62 -4.00 10.91 -2.94
CA LYS A 62 -5.44 11.06 -3.10
C LYS A 62 -6.21 10.42 -1.94
N VAL A 63 -7.30 11.08 -1.56
CA VAL A 63 -8.25 10.62 -0.54
C VAL A 63 -9.65 10.78 -1.10
N TYR A 64 -10.52 9.80 -0.88
CA TYR A 64 -11.93 9.90 -1.24
C TYR A 64 -12.78 10.08 0.01
N PHE A 65 -13.73 11.02 -0.06
CA PHE A 65 -14.71 11.31 0.99
C PHE A 65 -16.11 11.09 0.42
N PHE A 66 -16.92 10.28 1.11
CA PHE A 66 -18.25 9.86 0.68
C PHE A 66 -19.35 10.56 1.50
N TYR A 67 -20.44 10.91 0.83
CA TYR A 67 -21.61 11.58 1.40
C TYR A 67 -22.88 11.06 0.71
N GLY A 68 -23.59 10.13 1.33
CA GLY A 68 -24.68 9.40 0.69
C GLY A 68 -24.20 8.73 -0.60
N ASP A 69 -24.89 8.99 -1.71
CA ASP A 69 -24.57 8.42 -3.03
C ASP A 69 -23.50 9.22 -3.80
N GLU A 70 -22.90 10.22 -3.17
CA GLU A 70 -21.91 11.14 -3.76
C GLU A 70 -20.53 10.99 -3.12
N TYR A 71 -19.50 11.42 -3.84
CA TYR A 71 -18.15 11.46 -3.29
C TYR A 71 -17.32 12.61 -3.89
N VAL A 72 -16.26 13.00 -3.19
CA VAL A 72 -15.26 13.95 -3.66
C VAL A 72 -13.86 13.37 -3.50
N ARG A 73 -12.92 13.77 -4.36
CA ARG A 73 -11.50 13.43 -4.23
C ARG A 73 -10.71 14.61 -3.72
N PHE A 74 -9.96 14.41 -2.64
CA PHE A 74 -9.04 15.37 -2.06
C PHE A 74 -7.60 15.06 -2.45
N ASP A 75 -6.88 16.10 -2.85
CA ASP A 75 -5.45 16.04 -3.15
C ASP A 75 -4.65 16.53 -1.94
N ILE A 76 -3.83 15.65 -1.38
CA ILE A 76 -3.00 15.93 -0.21
C ILE A 76 -1.96 17.02 -0.53
N GLY A 77 -1.38 16.99 -1.73
CA GLY A 77 -0.34 17.93 -2.15
C GLY A 77 -0.86 19.35 -2.34
N ASN A 78 -2.06 19.48 -2.91
CA ASN A 78 -2.75 20.77 -3.07
C ASN A 78 -3.51 21.20 -1.81
N ASN A 79 -3.68 20.28 -0.84
CA ASN A 79 -4.48 20.47 0.36
C ASN A 79 -5.90 20.98 0.05
N ALA A 80 -6.55 20.39 -0.96
CA ALA A 80 -7.89 20.77 -1.39
C ALA A 80 -8.59 19.63 -2.13
N VAL A 81 -9.92 19.68 -2.17
CA VAL A 81 -10.71 18.90 -3.12
C VAL A 81 -10.32 19.24 -4.56
N ASP A 82 -10.14 18.21 -5.39
CA ASP A 82 -9.85 18.37 -6.81
C ASP A 82 -10.96 19.18 -7.50
N PRO A 83 -10.64 20.20 -8.32
CA PRO A 83 -11.65 21.13 -8.87
C PRO A 83 -12.79 20.48 -9.65
N GLU A 84 -12.56 19.30 -10.25
CA GLU A 84 -13.57 18.54 -10.99
C GLU A 84 -14.73 18.03 -10.10
N TYR A 85 -14.53 17.92 -8.78
CA TYR A 85 -15.54 17.51 -7.81
C TYR A 85 -16.26 18.69 -7.13
N LEU A 86 -15.93 19.92 -7.52
CA LEU A 86 -16.50 21.13 -6.94
C LEU A 86 -17.54 21.79 -7.88
N PRO A 87 -18.53 22.52 -7.33
CA PRO A 87 -19.42 23.35 -8.14
C PRO A 87 -18.63 24.30 -9.06
N PRO A 88 -19.12 24.56 -10.29
CA PRO A 88 -20.45 24.23 -10.81
C PRO A 88 -20.57 22.82 -11.44
N ASN A 89 -19.57 21.95 -11.31
CA ASN A 89 -19.66 20.58 -11.84
C ASN A 89 -20.77 19.79 -11.14
N PRO A 90 -21.43 18.84 -11.85
CA PRO A 90 -22.40 17.95 -11.21
C PRO A 90 -21.70 17.10 -10.12
N PRO A 91 -22.40 16.74 -9.03
CA PRO A 91 -21.84 15.84 -8.03
C PRO A 91 -21.45 14.50 -8.63
N SER A 92 -20.25 14.01 -8.33
CA SER A 92 -19.81 12.67 -8.74
C SER A 92 -20.55 11.61 -7.94
N LYS A 93 -21.28 10.74 -8.64
CA LYS A 93 -22.05 9.65 -8.02
C LYS A 93 -21.21 8.39 -7.90
N ILE A 94 -21.42 7.63 -6.82
CA ILE A 94 -20.75 6.35 -6.62
C ILE A 94 -21.02 5.40 -7.80
N ALA A 95 -22.28 5.36 -8.26
CA ALA A 95 -22.74 4.52 -9.37
C ALA A 95 -21.95 4.68 -10.68
N ASP A 96 -21.35 5.85 -10.90
CA ASP A 96 -20.71 6.18 -12.18
C ASP A 96 -19.26 5.72 -12.26
N HIS A 97 -18.59 5.56 -11.12
CA HIS A 97 -17.12 5.48 -11.06
C HIS A 97 -16.57 4.39 -10.14
N TRP A 98 -17.42 3.69 -9.40
CA TRP A 98 -17.00 2.68 -8.45
C TRP A 98 -17.62 1.31 -8.77
N PRO A 99 -17.08 0.60 -9.78
CA PRO A 99 -17.65 -0.66 -10.23
C PRO A 99 -17.60 -1.72 -9.12
N GLY A 100 -18.75 -2.32 -8.83
CA GLY A 100 -18.86 -3.41 -7.85
C GLY A 100 -18.99 -2.97 -6.39
N ILE A 101 -19.12 -1.67 -6.10
CA ILE A 101 -19.55 -1.20 -4.77
C ILE A 101 -21.01 -0.74 -4.78
N TRP A 102 -21.61 -0.60 -3.61
CA TRP A 102 -23.00 -0.14 -3.49
C TRP A 102 -23.16 1.30 -3.98
N SER A 103 -24.16 1.55 -4.81
CA SER A 103 -24.36 2.84 -5.47
C SER A 103 -24.99 3.92 -4.59
N ASP A 104 -25.64 3.55 -3.49
CA ASP A 104 -26.46 4.47 -2.69
C ASP A 104 -25.72 5.09 -1.51
N ARG A 105 -24.77 4.38 -0.89
CA ARG A 105 -23.89 4.91 0.17
C ARG A 105 -22.81 3.93 0.59
N ILE A 106 -21.88 4.44 1.39
CA ILE A 106 -20.84 3.70 2.12
C ILE A 106 -20.91 4.13 3.59
N ASP A 107 -20.99 3.18 4.52
CA ASP A 107 -21.06 3.48 5.96
C ASP A 107 -19.66 3.59 6.59
N ALA A 108 -18.66 2.86 6.08
CA ALA A 108 -17.26 3.02 6.47
C ALA A 108 -16.31 2.52 5.38
N ALA A 109 -15.10 3.06 5.32
CA ALA A 109 -14.07 2.62 4.38
C ALA A 109 -12.69 2.62 5.06
N VAL A 110 -11.84 1.66 4.70
CA VAL A 110 -10.46 1.60 5.20
C VAL A 110 -9.54 0.99 4.16
N ASN A 111 -8.41 1.64 3.92
CA ASN A 111 -7.30 1.03 3.18
C ASN A 111 -6.56 0.09 4.13
N TRP A 112 -6.41 -1.17 3.74
CA TRP A 112 -5.81 -2.21 4.59
C TRP A 112 -4.28 -2.31 4.45
N GLY A 113 -3.66 -1.40 3.70
CA GLY A 113 -2.20 -1.31 3.54
C GLY A 113 -1.59 -2.39 2.66
N ASN A 114 -2.40 -3.28 2.10
CA ASN A 114 -2.01 -4.41 1.26
C ASN A 114 -2.52 -4.28 -0.18
N GLY A 115 -2.85 -3.06 -0.63
CA GLY A 115 -3.41 -2.85 -1.97
C GLY A 115 -4.92 -3.10 -2.07
N LYS A 116 -5.59 -3.38 -0.95
CA LYS A 116 -7.04 -3.54 -0.87
C LYS A 116 -7.68 -2.47 0.02
N ILE A 117 -8.88 -2.05 -0.36
CA ILE A 117 -9.77 -1.23 0.45
C ILE A 117 -10.96 -2.08 0.89
N TYR A 118 -11.35 -1.94 2.15
CA TYR A 118 -12.53 -2.59 2.68
C TYR A 118 -13.62 -1.53 2.85
N PHE A 119 -14.75 -1.74 2.19
CA PHE A 119 -15.93 -0.90 2.31
C PHE A 119 -17.00 -1.65 3.11
N PHE A 120 -17.70 -0.95 3.99
CA PHE A 120 -18.75 -1.49 4.84
C PHE A 120 -20.06 -0.75 4.54
N ARG A 121 -21.17 -1.51 4.55
CA ARG A 121 -22.52 -0.98 4.46
C ARG A 121 -23.48 -1.96 5.13
N ASP A 122 -24.26 -1.47 6.08
CA ASP A 122 -25.18 -2.28 6.87
C ASP A 122 -24.44 -3.51 7.43
N SER A 123 -25.02 -4.71 7.29
CA SER A 123 -24.43 -5.98 7.74
C SER A 123 -23.39 -6.56 6.79
N GLU A 124 -23.01 -5.86 5.74
CA GLU A 124 -22.14 -6.34 4.67
C GLU A 124 -20.84 -5.56 4.58
N TYR A 125 -19.83 -6.21 4.00
CA TYR A 125 -18.58 -5.58 3.62
C TYR A 125 -18.10 -6.12 2.28
N LEU A 126 -17.28 -5.35 1.58
CA LEU A 126 -16.59 -5.78 0.36
C LEU A 126 -15.11 -5.43 0.41
N ARG A 127 -14.31 -6.21 -0.31
CA ARG A 127 -12.89 -5.93 -0.52
C ARG A 127 -12.68 -5.48 -1.97
N TYR A 128 -12.13 -4.28 -2.14
CA TYR A 128 -11.86 -3.64 -3.41
C TYR A 128 -10.36 -3.69 -3.72
N ASP A 129 -10.01 -4.14 -4.91
CA ASP A 129 -8.64 -4.19 -5.41
C ASP A 129 -8.27 -2.86 -6.08
N ILE A 130 -7.29 -2.15 -5.51
CA ILE A 130 -6.82 -0.86 -6.04
C ILE A 130 -6.12 -1.03 -7.40
N SER A 131 -5.42 -2.15 -7.61
CA SER A 131 -4.65 -2.42 -8.82
C SER A 131 -5.53 -2.78 -10.00
N LEU A 132 -6.60 -3.54 -9.72
CA LEU A 132 -7.55 -4.04 -10.71
C LEU A 132 -8.78 -3.15 -10.86
N ASP A 133 -8.91 -2.15 -9.98
CA ASP A 133 -10.00 -1.17 -9.94
C ASP A 133 -11.39 -1.82 -9.95
N ARG A 134 -11.59 -2.80 -9.05
CA ARG A 134 -12.83 -3.55 -8.91
C ARG A 134 -12.95 -4.23 -7.56
N ALA A 135 -14.17 -4.57 -7.15
CA ALA A 135 -14.39 -5.51 -6.05
C ALA A 135 -13.82 -6.91 -6.39
N ASP A 136 -13.23 -7.56 -5.38
CA ASP A 136 -12.79 -8.96 -5.51
C ASP A 136 -14.01 -9.88 -5.77
N PRO A 137 -13.83 -10.99 -6.50
CA PRO A 137 -14.90 -11.96 -6.71
C PRO A 137 -15.44 -12.53 -5.38
N GLY A 138 -16.77 -12.71 -5.31
CA GLY A 138 -17.45 -13.27 -4.14
C GLY A 138 -17.91 -12.24 -3.11
N TYR A 139 -17.67 -10.95 -3.35
CA TYR A 139 -18.18 -9.86 -2.53
C TYR A 139 -19.48 -9.23 -3.11
N PRO A 140 -20.31 -8.57 -2.28
CA PRO A 140 -20.14 -8.36 -0.84
C PRO A 140 -20.34 -9.65 -0.01
N MET A 141 -19.80 -9.65 1.21
CA MET A 141 -19.96 -10.72 2.19
C MET A 141 -20.51 -10.17 3.50
N SER A 142 -21.09 -11.03 4.33
CA SER A 142 -21.56 -10.66 5.67
C SER A 142 -20.38 -10.27 6.57
N ILE A 143 -20.51 -9.21 7.36
CA ILE A 143 -19.48 -8.82 8.34
C ILE A 143 -19.19 -9.98 9.31
N SER A 144 -20.23 -10.73 9.70
CA SER A 144 -20.12 -11.85 10.63
C SER A 144 -19.26 -13.02 10.13
N SER A 145 -18.97 -13.11 8.83
CA SER A 145 -18.18 -14.22 8.28
C SER A 145 -16.67 -14.04 8.43
N ALA A 146 -16.19 -12.80 8.64
CA ALA A 146 -14.76 -12.50 8.59
C ALA A 146 -14.26 -11.59 9.74
N TRP A 147 -15.15 -10.91 10.44
CA TRP A 147 -14.78 -9.94 11.48
C TRP A 147 -15.28 -10.39 12.86
N PRO A 148 -14.69 -11.46 13.44
CA PRO A 148 -15.13 -11.98 14.72
C PRO A 148 -14.98 -10.91 15.81
N GLY A 149 -16.01 -10.80 16.63
CA GLY A 149 -16.07 -9.81 17.70
C GLY A 149 -16.41 -8.39 17.24
N ILE A 150 -16.54 -8.10 15.95
CA ILE A 150 -17.03 -6.80 15.44
C ILE A 150 -18.57 -6.80 15.36
N TRP A 151 -19.20 -5.61 15.41
CA TRP A 151 -20.66 -5.50 15.22
C TRP A 151 -21.06 -5.98 13.84
N THR A 152 -22.18 -6.68 13.74
CA THR A 152 -22.59 -7.40 12.52
C THR A 152 -23.69 -6.71 11.74
N ASP A 153 -24.21 -5.60 12.24
CA ASP A 153 -25.35 -4.86 11.69
C ASP A 153 -24.97 -3.54 11.01
N LYS A 154 -23.93 -2.86 11.51
CA LYS A 154 -23.36 -1.63 10.92
C LYS A 154 -22.01 -1.30 11.55
N ILE A 155 -21.15 -0.62 10.79
CA ILE A 155 -19.93 0.04 11.25
C ILE A 155 -19.98 1.50 10.81
N ASP A 156 -19.71 2.44 11.73
CA ASP A 156 -19.72 3.88 11.42
C ASP A 156 -18.36 4.38 10.93
N ALA A 157 -17.26 3.81 11.42
CA ALA A 157 -15.93 4.16 10.93
C ALA A 157 -14.93 3.03 11.19
N VAL A 158 -13.84 3.02 10.42
CA VAL A 158 -12.70 2.12 10.65
C VAL A 158 -11.39 2.89 10.49
N LEU A 159 -10.49 2.75 11.47
CA LEU A 159 -9.15 3.29 11.43
C LEU A 159 -8.12 2.16 11.38
N TYR A 160 -7.22 2.21 10.40
CA TYR A 160 -6.05 1.33 10.36
C TYR A 160 -4.77 2.14 10.14
N GLN A 161 -3.86 2.13 11.12
CA GLN A 161 -2.62 2.92 11.07
C GLN A 161 -1.46 2.20 10.37
N GLY A 162 -1.67 0.96 9.88
CA GLY A 162 -0.64 0.13 9.24
C GLY A 162 0.06 -0.87 10.19
N GLY A 163 -0.25 -0.84 11.49
CA GLY A 163 0.31 -1.75 12.49
C GLY A 163 -0.43 -3.09 12.60
N GLU A 164 -0.39 -3.70 13.77
CA GLU A 164 -1.08 -4.98 14.06
C GLU A 164 -2.51 -4.79 14.59
N LYS A 165 -2.97 -3.54 14.73
CA LYS A 165 -4.27 -3.19 15.30
C LYS A 165 -5.08 -2.32 14.33
N ALA A 166 -6.38 -2.59 14.25
CA ALA A 166 -7.37 -1.73 13.62
C ALA A 166 -8.46 -1.36 14.64
N TYR A 167 -9.13 -0.22 14.45
CA TYR A 167 -10.17 0.27 15.36
C TYR A 167 -11.46 0.46 14.58
N PHE A 168 -12.50 -0.23 15.02
CA PHE A 168 -13.84 -0.12 14.47
C PHE A 168 -14.70 0.71 15.42
N PHE A 169 -15.48 1.62 14.87
CA PHE A 169 -16.33 2.54 15.63
C PHE A 169 -17.78 2.28 15.32
N LYS A 170 -18.60 2.32 16.37
CA LYS A 170 -20.06 2.31 16.27
C LYS A 170 -20.64 3.08 17.44
N ASP A 171 -21.56 3.99 17.15
CA ASP A 171 -22.16 4.87 18.14
C ASP A 171 -21.08 5.62 18.95
N LYS A 172 -21.04 5.41 20.27
CA LYS A 172 -20.05 6.01 21.18
C LYS A 172 -19.01 5.01 21.66
N GLU A 173 -18.89 3.86 20.99
CA GLU A 173 -17.99 2.77 21.34
C GLU A 173 -16.97 2.50 20.23
N TYR A 174 -15.84 1.93 20.62
CA TYR A 174 -14.87 1.34 19.70
C TYR A 174 -14.57 -0.10 20.07
N ARG A 175 -14.15 -0.88 19.07
CA ARG A 175 -13.53 -2.20 19.22
C ARG A 175 -12.17 -2.20 18.53
N ARG A 176 -11.13 -2.58 19.26
CA ARG A 176 -9.80 -2.83 18.70
C ARG A 176 -9.74 -4.27 18.20
N PHE A 177 -9.50 -4.40 16.91
CA PHE A 177 -9.30 -5.67 16.22
C PHE A 177 -7.80 -5.93 16.14
N ASP A 178 -7.39 -7.08 16.65
CA ASP A 178 -6.03 -7.58 16.56
C ASP A 178 -5.90 -8.42 15.27
N LEU A 179 -5.03 -7.97 14.36
CA LEU A 179 -4.82 -8.62 13.06
C LEU A 179 -4.05 -9.95 13.19
N VAL A 180 -3.31 -10.16 14.27
CA VAL A 180 -2.50 -11.37 14.50
C VAL A 180 -3.38 -12.51 15.00
N THR A 181 -4.24 -12.24 15.96
CA THR A 181 -5.22 -13.19 16.50
C THR A 181 -6.51 -13.26 15.68
N ASN A 182 -6.67 -12.31 14.75
CA ASN A 182 -7.86 -12.13 13.92
C ASN A 182 -9.14 -12.06 14.77
N ASN A 183 -9.14 -11.22 15.81
CA ASN A 183 -10.26 -11.07 16.74
C ASN A 183 -10.23 -9.72 17.47
N VAL A 184 -11.36 -9.32 18.04
CA VAL A 184 -11.41 -8.18 18.96
C VAL A 184 -10.72 -8.53 20.27
N ASP A 185 -9.75 -7.72 20.67
CA ASP A 185 -8.97 -7.89 21.90
C ASP A 185 -9.25 -6.82 22.96
N GLN A 186 -9.87 -5.70 22.57
CA GLN A 186 -10.23 -4.60 23.45
C GLN A 186 -11.47 -3.87 22.92
N SER A 187 -12.26 -3.33 23.84
CA SER A 187 -13.38 -2.43 23.51
C SER A 187 -13.53 -1.37 24.59
N GLY A 188 -14.18 -0.27 24.27
CA GLY A 188 -14.45 0.79 25.25
C GLY A 188 -15.19 1.97 24.63
N PRO A 189 -15.54 2.98 25.45
CA PRO A 189 -16.11 4.21 24.94
C PRO A 189 -15.05 4.99 24.13
N VAL A 190 -15.47 5.69 23.08
CA VAL A 190 -14.58 6.52 22.25
C VAL A 190 -13.85 7.58 23.09
N SER A 191 -14.46 8.06 24.17
CA SER A 191 -13.83 9.02 25.10
C SER A 191 -12.60 8.47 25.84
N SER A 192 -12.37 7.15 25.85
CA SER A 192 -11.18 6.52 26.41
C SER A 192 -10.30 5.90 25.32
N LEU A 193 -10.47 6.29 24.06
CA LEU A 193 -9.66 5.80 22.95
C LEU A 193 -8.20 6.24 23.15
N ASN A 194 -7.31 5.26 23.14
CA ASN A 194 -5.87 5.44 22.99
C ASN A 194 -5.42 4.47 21.91
N LEU A 195 -4.69 4.97 20.92
CA LEU A 195 -4.21 4.16 19.81
C LEU A 195 -2.92 3.44 20.22
N ASP A 196 -2.71 2.26 19.65
CA ASP A 196 -1.45 1.55 19.76
C ASP A 196 -0.41 2.32 18.93
N PRO A 197 0.73 2.69 19.52
CA PRO A 197 1.77 3.42 18.81
C PRO A 197 2.28 2.70 17.57
N VAL A 198 2.38 3.44 16.46
CA VAL A 198 3.05 3.01 15.24
C VAL A 198 4.01 4.10 14.73
N PRO A 199 5.02 3.74 13.92
CA PRO A 199 5.92 4.74 13.33
C PRO A 199 5.18 5.77 12.46
N PRO A 200 5.56 7.06 12.49
CA PRO A 200 4.92 8.10 11.67
C PRO A 200 5.06 7.88 10.16
N GLY A 201 6.01 7.04 9.72
CA GLY A 201 6.22 6.67 8.32
C GLY A 201 5.35 5.51 7.82
N MET A 202 4.46 4.94 8.64
CA MET A 202 3.73 3.71 8.27
C MET A 202 2.89 3.83 6.99
N TRP A 203 2.31 5.01 6.74
CA TRP A 203 1.52 5.31 5.54
C TRP A 203 2.26 6.17 4.49
N THR A 204 3.52 6.51 4.74
CA THR A 204 4.38 7.20 3.78
C THR A 204 4.94 6.17 2.78
N PRO A 205 4.78 6.37 1.46
CA PRO A 205 5.37 5.49 0.44
C PRO A 205 6.89 5.36 0.59
N SER A 206 7.47 4.21 0.24
CA SER A 206 8.87 3.89 0.50
C SER A 206 9.84 4.89 -0.13
N ARG A 207 9.55 5.37 -1.35
CA ARG A 207 10.29 6.45 -2.02
C ARG A 207 10.30 7.79 -1.27
N ASP A 208 9.26 8.06 -0.49
CA ASP A 208 9.02 9.34 0.18
C ASP A 208 9.43 9.32 1.66
N LEU A 209 9.80 8.15 2.19
CA LEU A 209 10.31 8.00 3.54
C LEU A 209 11.62 8.77 3.73
N THR A 210 11.70 9.54 4.82
CA THR A 210 12.99 9.98 5.35
C THR A 210 13.77 8.78 5.91
N LEU A 211 15.09 8.91 6.05
CA LEU A 211 15.90 7.86 6.67
C LEU A 211 15.47 7.59 8.12
N GLU A 212 15.07 8.64 8.85
CA GLU A 212 14.56 8.53 10.22
C GLU A 212 13.24 7.77 10.28
N GLN A 213 12.26 8.13 9.44
CA GLN A 213 11.01 7.39 9.36
C GLN A 213 11.24 5.92 8.99
N ALA A 214 12.11 5.67 8.00
CA ALA A 214 12.45 4.32 7.57
C ALA A 214 13.15 3.51 8.69
N ASN A 215 13.95 4.16 9.52
CA ASN A 215 14.54 3.52 10.70
C ASN A 215 13.45 3.08 11.68
N LEU A 216 12.53 3.98 12.06
CA LEU A 216 11.43 3.68 12.98
C LEU A 216 10.53 2.55 12.46
N VAL A 217 10.16 2.59 11.17
CA VAL A 217 9.39 1.52 10.53
C VAL A 217 10.15 0.20 10.54
N MET A 218 11.43 0.19 10.16
CA MET A 218 12.25 -1.03 10.19
C MET A 218 12.33 -1.61 11.60
N GLY A 219 12.59 -0.79 12.63
CA GLY A 219 12.63 -1.24 14.03
C GLY A 219 11.30 -1.83 14.49
N TYR A 220 10.18 -1.19 14.16
CA TYR A 220 8.84 -1.68 14.47
C TYR A 220 8.58 -3.05 13.81
N LEU A 221 8.95 -3.21 12.54
CA LEU A 221 8.77 -4.47 11.81
C LEU A 221 9.65 -5.61 12.38
N ILE A 222 10.88 -5.31 12.80
CA ILE A 222 11.75 -6.27 13.51
C ILE A 222 11.13 -6.68 14.84
N GLN A 223 10.67 -5.70 15.63
CA GLN A 223 10.06 -5.95 16.94
C GLN A 223 8.82 -6.84 16.84
N ASN A 224 8.04 -6.68 15.76
CA ASN A 224 6.84 -7.48 15.48
C ASN A 224 7.13 -8.73 14.62
N GLY A 225 8.39 -9.16 14.57
CA GLY A 225 8.79 -10.46 14.00
C GLY A 225 8.62 -10.58 12.48
N LYS A 226 8.54 -9.46 11.74
CA LYS A 226 8.35 -9.51 10.29
C LYS A 226 9.61 -9.90 9.54
N PHE A 227 10.80 -9.65 10.10
CA PHE A 227 12.08 -10.14 9.60
C PHE A 227 13.16 -10.01 10.66
N SER A 228 14.31 -10.61 10.43
CA SER A 228 15.49 -10.52 11.30
C SER A 228 16.71 -10.02 10.53
N LEU A 229 17.58 -9.30 11.23
CA LEU A 229 18.84 -8.81 10.66
C LEU A 229 20.01 -9.71 11.06
N SER A 230 21.08 -9.68 10.27
CA SER A 230 22.34 -10.33 10.64
C SER A 230 22.88 -9.76 11.96
N SER A 231 23.35 -10.61 12.87
CA SER A 231 23.89 -10.22 14.18
C SER A 231 25.11 -9.27 14.11
N THR A 232 25.72 -9.14 12.95
CA THR A 232 26.87 -8.25 12.70
C THR A 232 26.44 -6.81 12.34
N GLN A 233 25.15 -6.58 12.11
CA GLN A 233 24.58 -5.30 11.70
C GLN A 233 23.19 -5.14 12.33
N THR A 234 23.14 -4.67 13.57
CA THR A 234 21.89 -4.39 14.27
C THR A 234 21.74 -2.87 14.45
N PRO A 235 21.15 -2.16 13.46
CA PRO A 235 20.73 -0.78 13.66
C PRO A 235 19.72 -0.65 14.82
N TYR A 236 19.00 -1.73 15.14
CA TYR A 236 17.99 -1.80 16.19
C TYR A 236 18.54 -2.47 17.46
N ASN A 237 18.40 -1.80 18.62
CA ASN A 237 18.87 -2.31 19.91
C ASN A 237 17.76 -2.74 20.89
N GLY A 238 16.53 -2.95 20.43
CA GLY A 238 15.45 -3.55 21.25
C GLY A 238 14.25 -2.66 21.57
N ASP A 239 14.26 -1.39 21.16
CA ASP A 239 13.08 -0.50 21.22
C ASP A 239 13.04 0.40 19.98
N TRP A 240 11.95 0.31 19.23
CA TRP A 240 11.85 1.04 17.98
C TRP A 240 11.65 2.54 18.20
N MET A 241 11.17 2.95 19.37
CA MET A 241 10.92 4.36 19.68
C MET A 241 12.20 5.13 19.98
N THR A 242 13.21 4.48 20.57
CA THR A 242 14.36 5.18 21.16
C THR A 242 15.72 4.70 20.66
N SER A 243 15.80 3.54 20.01
CA SER A 243 17.05 2.80 19.90
C SER A 243 17.35 2.31 18.47
N ILE A 244 17.37 3.24 17.51
CA ILE A 244 17.68 2.93 16.11
C ILE A 244 18.82 3.80 15.55
N SER A 245 19.96 3.17 15.29
CA SER A 245 21.10 3.77 14.58
C SER A 245 20.88 3.67 13.08
N SER A 246 20.93 4.78 12.35
CA SER A 246 20.75 4.74 10.89
C SER A 246 21.90 3.99 10.21
N PRO A 247 21.63 2.93 9.43
CA PRO A 247 22.62 2.29 8.57
C PRO A 247 23.30 3.30 7.65
N GLN A 248 24.61 3.18 7.48
CA GLN A 248 25.38 4.03 6.56
C GLN A 248 25.47 3.37 5.18
N PRO A 249 25.75 4.12 4.09
CA PRO A 249 25.91 3.53 2.76
C PRO A 249 26.97 2.41 2.68
N THR A 250 27.98 2.44 3.55
CA THR A 250 29.02 1.39 3.63
C THR A 250 28.66 0.23 4.57
N THR A 251 27.57 0.35 5.33
CA THR A 251 27.08 -0.63 6.31
C THR A 251 25.56 -0.76 6.24
N ARG A 252 25.07 -0.96 5.01
CA ARG A 252 23.65 -1.19 4.70
C ARG A 252 23.10 -2.46 5.36
N VAL A 253 21.78 -2.58 5.41
CA VAL A 253 21.08 -3.62 6.15
C VAL A 253 21.27 -4.99 5.50
N VAL A 254 21.44 -6.03 6.32
CA VAL A 254 21.48 -7.43 5.90
C VAL A 254 20.36 -8.20 6.58
N VAL A 255 19.41 -8.71 5.80
CA VAL A 255 18.29 -9.55 6.26
C VAL A 255 18.72 -11.00 6.25
N LYS A 256 18.54 -11.71 7.39
CA LYS A 256 18.93 -13.11 7.54
C LYS A 256 17.94 -13.87 8.44
N PRO A 257 17.33 -14.97 7.98
CA PRO A 257 17.44 -15.55 6.64
C PRO A 257 16.86 -14.63 5.55
N ALA A 258 17.02 -14.96 4.27
CA ALA A 258 16.41 -14.24 3.13
C ALA A 258 14.87 -14.44 3.06
N ASN A 259 14.20 -14.14 4.17
CA ASN A 259 12.77 -14.25 4.37
C ASN A 259 12.26 -12.96 4.98
N ILE A 260 11.23 -12.40 4.37
CA ILE A 260 10.54 -11.21 4.87
C ILE A 260 9.07 -11.59 4.95
N ASN A 261 8.51 -11.47 6.15
CA ASN A 261 7.10 -11.67 6.44
C ASN A 261 6.57 -13.04 5.97
N GLY A 262 7.36 -14.10 6.19
CA GLY A 262 7.03 -15.46 5.79
C GLY A 262 7.34 -15.78 4.33
N ILE A 263 7.63 -14.79 3.47
CA ILE A 263 7.95 -15.00 2.05
C ILE A 263 9.45 -15.11 1.84
N ASN A 264 9.89 -16.15 1.12
CA ASN A 264 11.28 -16.30 0.73
C ASN A 264 11.63 -15.44 -0.49
N PHE A 265 12.79 -14.79 -0.45
CA PHE A 265 13.35 -14.09 -1.59
C PHE A 265 14.43 -14.98 -2.23
N ILE A 266 14.19 -15.42 -3.46
CA ILE A 266 15.07 -16.40 -4.14
C ILE A 266 15.59 -15.81 -5.44
N HIS A 267 16.91 -15.79 -5.59
CA HIS A 267 17.56 -15.39 -6.83
C HIS A 267 17.34 -16.46 -7.93
N GLU A 268 17.21 -16.07 -9.20
CA GLU A 268 17.03 -17.04 -10.31
C GLU A 268 18.19 -18.05 -10.44
N ALA A 269 19.38 -17.69 -9.99
CA ALA A 269 20.54 -18.59 -9.92
C ALA A 269 20.52 -19.58 -8.73
N GLY A 270 19.57 -19.44 -7.80
CA GLY A 270 19.43 -20.29 -6.62
C GLY A 270 19.20 -19.49 -5.33
N PRO A 271 18.74 -20.16 -4.25
CA PRO A 271 18.49 -19.50 -2.97
C PRO A 271 19.79 -19.02 -2.31
N ALA A 272 19.76 -17.81 -1.75
CA ALA A 272 20.81 -17.26 -0.92
C ALA A 272 20.39 -17.29 0.57
N PRO A 273 21.34 -17.40 1.52
CA PRO A 273 21.00 -17.46 2.94
C PRO A 273 20.59 -16.11 3.54
N LEU A 274 20.81 -15.01 2.81
CA LEU A 274 20.58 -13.64 3.26
C LEU A 274 20.28 -12.73 2.06
N ILE A 275 19.76 -11.54 2.36
CA ILE A 275 19.71 -10.40 1.43
C ILE A 275 20.61 -9.33 2.03
N ASP A 276 21.71 -9.00 1.36
CA ASP A 276 22.66 -7.99 1.81
C ASP A 276 22.53 -6.67 1.06
N ASN A 277 23.20 -5.65 1.62
CA ASN A 277 23.29 -4.31 1.06
C ASN A 277 21.93 -3.65 0.79
N LEU A 278 20.99 -3.68 1.74
CA LEU A 278 19.70 -3.01 1.59
C LEU A 278 19.68 -1.60 2.20
N ASP A 279 19.17 -0.63 1.42
CA ASP A 279 18.66 0.63 1.98
C ASP A 279 17.42 0.33 2.82
N GLN A 280 17.29 0.94 4.01
CA GLN A 280 16.17 0.64 4.90
C GLN A 280 14.79 0.91 4.26
N ARG A 281 14.71 1.86 3.31
CA ARG A 281 13.47 2.13 2.57
C ARG A 281 13.16 1.02 1.57
N MET A 282 14.19 0.45 0.94
CA MET A 282 14.00 -0.69 0.04
C MET A 282 13.57 -1.92 0.84
N LEU A 283 14.13 -2.16 2.03
CA LEU A 283 13.64 -3.23 2.92
C LEU A 283 12.15 -3.07 3.25
N ILE A 284 11.70 -1.85 3.55
CA ILE A 284 10.27 -1.56 3.80
C ILE A 284 9.43 -1.80 2.54
N CYS A 285 9.93 -1.41 1.36
CA CYS A 285 9.30 -1.72 0.07
C CYS A 285 9.14 -3.24 -0.10
N LEU A 286 10.20 -4.03 0.12
CA LEU A 286 10.13 -5.49 0.02
C LEU A 286 9.11 -6.09 1.00
N TYR A 287 9.04 -5.60 2.24
CA TYR A 287 8.00 -5.99 3.20
C TYR A 287 6.60 -5.68 2.68
N ARG A 288 6.35 -4.46 2.19
CA ARG A 288 5.03 -4.07 1.67
C ARG A 288 4.64 -4.86 0.42
N LEU A 289 5.60 -5.24 -0.42
CA LEU A 289 5.37 -6.13 -1.56
C LEU A 289 4.80 -7.46 -1.09
N THR A 290 5.34 -8.04 0.00
CA THR A 290 4.83 -9.31 0.56
C THR A 290 3.37 -9.23 0.97
N GLN A 291 2.93 -8.08 1.48
CA GLN A 291 1.54 -7.85 1.85
C GLN A 291 0.64 -7.72 0.62
N TRP A 292 1.09 -7.00 -0.41
CA TRP A 292 0.31 -6.79 -1.64
C TRP A 292 0.10 -8.07 -2.43
N VAL A 293 1.13 -8.88 -2.60
CA VAL A 293 1.02 -10.13 -3.39
C VAL A 293 0.24 -11.24 -2.68
N ASN A 294 -0.01 -11.10 -1.38
CA ASN A 294 -0.81 -12.01 -0.55
C ASN A 294 -2.10 -11.37 0.00
N ALA A 295 -2.53 -10.24 -0.56
CA ALA A 295 -3.71 -9.52 -0.07
C ALA A 295 -5.03 -10.27 -0.37
N SER A 296 -5.00 -11.11 -1.40
CA SER A 296 -6.04 -12.03 -1.82
C SER A 296 -5.38 -13.29 -2.36
N GLU A 297 -6.18 -14.34 -2.58
CA GLU A 297 -5.75 -15.49 -3.39
C GLU A 297 -5.08 -14.98 -4.69
N PRO A 298 -3.93 -15.53 -5.09
CA PRO A 298 -3.27 -16.74 -4.58
C PRO A 298 -2.37 -16.56 -3.33
N ASP A 299 -1.98 -17.68 -2.71
CA ASP A 299 -1.01 -17.71 -1.60
C ASP A 299 0.43 -17.78 -2.14
N VAL A 300 1.12 -16.66 -2.18
CA VAL A 300 2.52 -16.50 -2.56
C VAL A 300 3.46 -16.90 -1.41
N ALA A 301 4.39 -17.82 -1.68
CA ALA A 301 5.42 -18.27 -0.76
C ALA A 301 6.84 -17.82 -1.15
N VAL A 302 7.06 -17.46 -2.42
CA VAL A 302 8.36 -17.01 -2.94
C VAL A 302 8.19 -15.79 -3.83
N ILE A 303 9.04 -14.79 -3.62
CA ILE A 303 9.33 -13.73 -4.57
C ILE A 303 10.68 -14.04 -5.22
N ARG A 304 10.70 -14.14 -6.55
CA ARG A 304 11.92 -14.35 -7.33
C ARG A 304 12.51 -13.03 -7.79
N HIS A 305 13.84 -12.98 -7.83
CA HIS A 305 14.57 -11.83 -8.35
C HIS A 305 15.81 -12.23 -9.15
N ILE A 306 16.30 -11.32 -9.99
CA ILE A 306 17.62 -11.43 -10.63
C ILE A 306 18.63 -10.41 -10.07
N GLY A 307 18.20 -9.58 -9.13
CA GLY A 307 19.05 -8.57 -8.51
C GLY A 307 18.32 -7.89 -7.36
N ILE A 308 18.91 -7.95 -6.17
CA ILE A 308 18.52 -7.16 -5.00
C ILE A 308 19.83 -6.79 -4.29
N GLY A 309 19.98 -5.54 -3.90
CA GLY A 309 21.07 -5.10 -3.03
C GLY A 309 22.42 -4.92 -3.74
N HIS A 310 22.91 -5.88 -4.51
CA HIS A 310 24.20 -5.74 -5.23
C HIS A 310 24.01 -5.78 -6.74
N GLY A 311 24.79 -4.95 -7.46
CA GLY A 311 24.84 -4.93 -8.92
C GLY A 311 26.27 -4.96 -9.44
N SER A 312 26.43 -5.18 -10.75
CA SER A 312 27.75 -5.15 -11.40
C SER A 312 28.19 -3.76 -11.86
N GLY A 313 27.38 -2.73 -11.60
CA GLY A 313 27.61 -1.35 -12.05
C GLY A 313 28.55 -0.53 -11.16
N PRO A 314 28.63 0.79 -11.38
CA PRO A 314 29.34 1.72 -10.52
C PRO A 314 28.78 1.74 -9.09
N PRO A 315 29.53 2.23 -8.08
CA PRO A 315 29.02 2.38 -6.71
C PRO A 315 27.81 3.31 -6.57
N THR A 316 27.61 4.23 -7.52
CA THR A 316 26.46 5.14 -7.57
C THR A 316 25.23 4.52 -8.24
N ASP A 317 25.33 3.29 -8.72
CA ASP A 317 24.21 2.54 -9.26
C ASP A 317 23.14 2.26 -8.17
N CYS A 318 21.87 2.23 -8.56
CA CYS A 318 20.76 2.01 -7.62
C CYS A 318 20.82 0.63 -6.96
N HIS A 319 21.26 -0.41 -7.67
CA HIS A 319 21.53 -1.72 -7.07
C HIS A 319 22.62 -1.57 -6.04
N ASN A 320 23.82 -1.10 -6.39
CA ASN A 320 24.95 -1.00 -5.45
C ASN A 320 24.73 -0.09 -4.25
N GLN A 321 23.74 0.80 -4.29
CA GLN A 321 23.34 1.60 -3.14
C GLN A 321 22.22 0.97 -2.29
N GLY A 322 21.78 -0.24 -2.65
CA GLY A 322 20.77 -1.03 -1.96
C GLY A 322 19.34 -0.62 -2.23
N ARG A 323 19.09 0.08 -3.34
CA ARG A 323 17.82 0.75 -3.61
C ARG A 323 17.07 0.20 -4.81
N ALA A 324 17.40 -0.98 -5.29
CA ALA A 324 16.71 -1.59 -6.43
C ALA A 324 16.32 -3.05 -6.19
N LEU A 325 15.23 -3.44 -6.85
CA LEU A 325 14.74 -4.79 -6.99
C LEU A 325 14.53 -5.06 -8.48
N ASP A 326 15.18 -6.08 -9.00
CA ASP A 326 14.86 -6.68 -10.30
C ASP A 326 13.96 -7.90 -10.05
N PHE A 327 12.65 -7.63 -9.95
CA PHE A 327 11.64 -8.64 -9.69
C PHE A 327 11.47 -9.55 -10.91
N SER A 328 11.65 -10.87 -10.74
CA SER A 328 11.62 -11.82 -11.86
C SER A 328 10.46 -12.79 -11.83
N GLY A 329 9.71 -12.89 -10.72
CA GLY A 329 8.56 -13.80 -10.65
C GLY A 329 8.06 -14.10 -9.24
N LEU A 330 7.08 -15.01 -9.17
CA LEU A 330 6.40 -15.44 -7.96
C LEU A 330 6.21 -16.96 -7.97
N GLU A 331 6.15 -17.56 -6.80
CA GLU A 331 5.73 -18.95 -6.60
C GLU A 331 4.79 -19.05 -5.41
N GLY A 332 3.88 -20.01 -5.49
CA GLY A 332 2.87 -20.18 -4.46
C GLY A 332 1.84 -21.22 -4.84
N THR A 333 0.66 -21.12 -4.23
CA THR A 333 -0.51 -21.94 -4.55
C THR A 333 -1.69 -21.07 -4.91
N SER A 334 -2.36 -21.40 -6.02
CA SER A 334 -3.61 -20.78 -6.45
C SER A 334 -4.69 -21.85 -6.45
N LEU A 335 -5.78 -21.64 -5.69
CA LEU A 335 -6.85 -22.63 -5.50
C LEU A 335 -6.32 -24.05 -5.13
N GLY A 336 -5.26 -24.11 -4.32
CA GLY A 336 -4.59 -25.35 -3.91
C GLY A 336 -3.64 -25.96 -4.95
N VAL A 337 -3.48 -25.35 -6.13
CA VAL A 337 -2.57 -25.80 -7.18
C VAL A 337 -1.29 -24.96 -7.15
N ALA A 338 -0.13 -25.62 -7.08
CA ALA A 338 1.16 -24.93 -7.10
C ALA A 338 1.39 -24.21 -8.43
N PHE A 339 1.95 -23.00 -8.37
CA PHE A 339 2.37 -22.25 -9.54
C PHE A 339 3.78 -21.69 -9.38
N VAL A 340 4.42 -21.50 -10.53
CA VAL A 340 5.61 -20.67 -10.72
C VAL A 340 5.28 -19.77 -11.90
N ARG A 341 5.39 -18.45 -11.72
CA ARG A 341 5.20 -17.45 -12.78
C ARG A 341 6.40 -16.53 -12.83
N LYS A 342 7.01 -16.40 -14.00
CA LYS A 342 8.23 -15.63 -14.23
C LYS A 342 7.97 -14.55 -15.27
N VAL A 343 8.48 -13.35 -15.02
CA VAL A 343 8.36 -12.23 -15.95
C VAL A 343 8.91 -12.61 -17.33
N LEU A 344 10.10 -13.23 -17.41
CA LEU A 344 10.65 -13.64 -18.70
C LEU A 344 9.74 -14.59 -19.49
N ASN A 345 9.24 -15.66 -18.85
CA ASN A 345 8.54 -16.73 -19.55
C ASN A 345 7.06 -16.41 -19.80
N ASP A 346 6.41 -15.80 -18.81
CA ASP A 346 4.98 -15.58 -18.81
C ASP A 346 4.60 -14.17 -19.30
N TRP A 347 5.58 -13.29 -19.50
CA TRP A 347 5.38 -11.93 -20.01
C TRP A 347 6.38 -11.56 -21.12
N GLY A 348 7.67 -11.43 -20.81
CA GLY A 348 8.67 -10.84 -21.71
C GLY A 348 8.89 -11.58 -23.03
N ASN A 349 8.82 -12.92 -23.02
CA ASN A 349 8.94 -13.74 -24.23
C ASN A 349 7.64 -13.89 -25.02
N LYS A 350 6.50 -13.38 -24.53
CA LYS A 350 5.25 -13.45 -25.28
C LYS A 350 5.32 -12.53 -26.51
N PRO A 351 4.73 -12.94 -27.64
CA PRO A 351 4.63 -12.06 -28.80
C PRO A 351 3.72 -10.86 -28.48
N VAL A 352 3.96 -9.73 -29.14
CA VAL A 352 3.01 -8.60 -29.11
C VAL A 352 1.69 -9.08 -29.70
N ILE A 353 0.60 -8.76 -29.02
CA ILE A 353 -0.75 -9.12 -29.46
C ILE A 353 -1.21 -8.05 -30.46
N SER A 354 -1.63 -8.46 -31.65
CA SER A 354 -2.06 -7.51 -32.68
C SER A 354 -3.22 -6.64 -32.19
N GLY A 355 -3.04 -5.32 -32.19
CA GLY A 355 -4.04 -4.36 -31.73
C GLY A 355 -4.16 -4.23 -30.20
N ASN A 356 -3.33 -4.92 -29.42
CA ASN A 356 -3.27 -4.80 -27.98
C ASN A 356 -1.85 -4.37 -27.55
N PRO A 357 -1.71 -3.24 -26.83
CA PRO A 357 -0.40 -2.72 -26.40
C PRO A 357 0.30 -3.61 -25.37
N MET A 358 -0.40 -4.59 -24.79
CA MET A 358 0.12 -5.48 -23.76
C MET A 358 0.31 -6.91 -24.29
N ARG A 359 1.37 -7.57 -23.82
CA ARG A 359 1.60 -9.01 -24.03
C ARG A 359 0.84 -9.89 -23.05
N LEU A 360 0.43 -9.32 -21.91
CA LEU A 360 -0.40 -9.99 -20.92
C LEU A 360 -1.87 -9.91 -21.33
N ASP A 361 -2.48 -11.07 -21.54
CA ASP A 361 -3.89 -11.19 -21.92
C ASP A 361 -4.72 -11.66 -20.70
N PRO A 362 -5.66 -10.82 -20.22
CA PRO A 362 -6.47 -11.14 -19.05
C PRO A 362 -7.47 -12.28 -19.29
N VAL A 363 -7.73 -12.66 -20.54
CA VAL A 363 -8.66 -13.75 -20.87
C VAL A 363 -7.95 -15.09 -20.95
N SER A 364 -6.79 -15.17 -21.61
CA SER A 364 -6.07 -16.45 -21.75
C SER A 364 -5.27 -16.85 -20.51
N ASP A 365 -4.79 -15.90 -19.72
CA ASP A 365 -4.07 -16.17 -18.46
C ASP A 365 -4.36 -15.09 -17.40
N PRO A 366 -5.58 -15.11 -16.82
CA PRO A 366 -6.00 -14.10 -15.84
C PRO A 366 -5.09 -14.05 -14.62
N LEU A 367 -4.57 -15.19 -14.16
CA LEU A 367 -3.68 -15.26 -13.00
C LEU A 367 -2.38 -14.49 -13.24
N VAL A 368 -1.72 -14.71 -14.38
CA VAL A 368 -0.47 -14.00 -14.71
C VAL A 368 -0.72 -12.52 -14.91
N HIS A 369 -1.79 -12.18 -15.62
CA HIS A 369 -2.19 -10.79 -15.82
C HIS A 369 -2.36 -10.08 -14.46
N ASP A 370 -3.20 -10.63 -13.58
CA ASP A 370 -3.54 -9.99 -12.31
C ASP A 370 -2.32 -9.93 -11.36
N LEU A 371 -1.50 -10.99 -11.29
CA LEU A 371 -0.28 -10.99 -10.47
C LEU A 371 0.71 -9.90 -10.90
N PHE A 372 1.06 -9.83 -12.19
CA PHE A 372 2.06 -8.86 -12.65
C PHE A 372 1.51 -7.44 -12.70
N ARG A 373 0.21 -7.27 -12.96
CA ARG A 373 -0.46 -5.97 -12.83
C ARG A 373 -0.43 -5.47 -11.39
N SER A 374 -0.73 -6.31 -10.41
CA SER A 374 -0.64 -5.96 -8.98
C SER A 374 0.78 -5.60 -8.56
N VAL A 375 1.79 -6.35 -9.01
CA VAL A 375 3.20 -6.05 -8.74
C VAL A 375 3.65 -4.73 -9.39
N PHE A 376 3.23 -4.47 -10.62
CA PHE A 376 3.52 -3.22 -11.30
C PHE A 376 2.84 -2.02 -10.61
N ARG A 377 1.56 -2.16 -10.26
CA ARG A 377 0.82 -1.12 -9.51
C ARG A 377 1.44 -0.85 -8.15
N PHE A 378 1.82 -1.89 -7.42
CA PHE A 378 2.62 -1.78 -6.20
C PHE A 378 3.89 -0.95 -6.43
N ALA A 379 4.66 -1.27 -7.47
CA ALA A 379 5.90 -0.56 -7.78
C ALA A 379 5.65 0.92 -8.05
N THR A 380 4.60 1.24 -8.82
CA THR A 380 4.22 2.63 -9.08
C THR A 380 3.80 3.34 -7.79
N PHE A 381 3.30 2.62 -6.79
CA PHE A 381 2.88 3.19 -5.51
C PHE A 381 4.03 3.34 -4.49
N GLU A 382 5.02 2.45 -4.47
CA GLU A 382 6.08 2.44 -3.45
C GLU A 382 7.45 2.95 -3.95
N CYS A 383 7.72 2.85 -5.25
CA CYS A 383 9.00 3.19 -5.89
C CYS A 383 8.87 4.45 -6.76
N GLU A 384 9.96 4.99 -7.32
CA GLU A 384 9.82 6.04 -8.33
C GLU A 384 9.35 5.45 -9.67
N CYS A 385 8.42 6.13 -10.34
CA CYS A 385 7.89 5.69 -11.63
C CYS A 385 8.03 6.74 -12.76
N ASN A 386 8.52 7.94 -12.46
CA ASN A 386 8.57 9.04 -13.42
C ASN A 386 9.92 9.14 -14.15
N ALA A 387 9.89 9.32 -15.47
CA ALA A 387 11.09 9.31 -16.31
C ALA A 387 12.06 10.47 -16.03
N ILE A 388 11.58 11.66 -15.62
CA ILE A 388 12.42 12.87 -15.47
C ILE A 388 11.82 13.89 -14.46
N GLY A 389 11.24 13.44 -13.33
CA GLY A 389 10.72 14.38 -12.31
C GLY A 389 10.10 13.71 -11.07
N PRO A 390 10.02 14.39 -9.91
CA PRO A 390 9.48 13.82 -8.67
C PRO A 390 7.94 13.64 -8.71
N ASN A 391 7.40 12.87 -7.77
CA ASN A 391 5.98 12.86 -7.34
C ASN A 391 4.96 11.95 -8.06
N ASN A 392 5.35 10.79 -8.63
CA ASN A 392 4.44 9.74 -9.17
C ASN A 392 2.99 10.21 -9.38
N GLN A 393 2.79 11.07 -10.39
CA GLN A 393 1.60 11.92 -10.43
C GLN A 393 0.35 11.06 -10.65
N TRP A 394 -0.76 11.49 -10.07
CA TRP A 394 -2.07 10.96 -10.42
C TRP A 394 -2.48 11.42 -11.83
N PRO A 395 -3.08 10.56 -12.67
CA PRO A 395 -3.34 9.13 -12.44
C PRO A 395 -2.06 8.28 -12.55
N PRO A 396 -1.94 7.20 -11.77
CA PRO A 396 -0.75 6.35 -11.77
C PRO A 396 -0.54 5.67 -13.12
N LYS A 397 0.73 5.49 -13.48
CA LYS A 397 1.15 4.79 -14.70
C LYS A 397 0.63 3.36 -14.74
N GLU A 398 0.34 2.91 -15.95
CA GLU A 398 -0.17 1.58 -16.27
C GLU A 398 0.83 0.73 -17.04
N ILE A 399 0.62 -0.59 -17.01
CA ILE A 399 1.36 -1.48 -17.90
C ILE A 399 1.08 -1.05 -19.34
N GLY A 400 2.15 -0.87 -20.11
CA GLY A 400 2.10 -0.36 -21.49
C GLY A 400 2.43 1.13 -21.60
N ASP A 401 2.48 1.86 -20.48
CA ASP A 401 2.96 3.24 -20.47
C ASP A 401 4.49 3.31 -20.56
N VAL A 402 5.02 4.47 -20.96
CA VAL A 402 6.45 4.79 -20.77
C VAL A 402 6.73 4.94 -19.28
N GLY A 403 7.26 3.90 -18.66
CA GLY A 403 7.71 3.88 -17.27
C GLY A 403 9.10 4.51 -17.14
N GLY A 404 9.29 5.40 -16.18
CA GLY A 404 10.62 5.94 -15.87
C GLY A 404 11.49 4.91 -15.16
N PHE A 405 11.42 4.91 -13.83
CA PHE A 405 12.20 4.06 -12.94
C PHE A 405 11.52 2.75 -12.56
N VAL A 406 10.24 2.56 -12.90
CA VAL A 406 9.61 1.24 -12.97
C VAL A 406 9.66 0.77 -14.42
N ILE A 407 10.52 -0.19 -14.72
CA ILE A 407 10.74 -0.68 -16.09
C ILE A 407 10.17 -2.10 -16.19
N HIS A 408 9.45 -2.38 -17.27
CA HIS A 408 8.78 -3.66 -17.52
C HIS A 408 8.88 -4.07 -19.00
N PRO A 409 8.55 -5.33 -19.35
CA PRO A 409 8.72 -5.83 -20.71
C PRO A 409 7.85 -5.14 -21.79
N ASP A 410 6.67 -4.64 -21.43
CA ASP A 410 5.76 -3.91 -22.34
C ASP A 410 6.09 -2.40 -22.46
N TYR A 411 7.37 -2.04 -22.52
CA TYR A 411 7.73 -0.66 -22.85
C TYR A 411 7.19 -0.28 -24.24
N ILE A 412 6.69 0.95 -24.40
CA ILE A 412 5.90 1.41 -25.56
C ILE A 412 6.34 0.86 -26.92
N ASP A 413 5.37 0.64 -27.80
CA ASP A 413 5.62 0.35 -29.21
C ASP A 413 6.19 1.59 -29.93
N ASN A 414 7.28 1.41 -30.69
CA ASN A 414 8.00 2.45 -31.44
C ASN A 414 8.42 3.70 -30.62
N PRO A 415 9.13 3.54 -29.50
CA PRO A 415 9.66 4.68 -28.77
C PRO A 415 10.71 5.42 -29.61
N PRO A 416 10.90 6.74 -29.37
CA PRO A 416 12.14 7.41 -29.74
C PRO A 416 13.36 6.57 -29.28
N PRO A 417 14.49 6.57 -30.00
CA PRO A 417 15.63 5.69 -29.69
C PRO A 417 16.11 5.72 -28.22
N ALA A 418 15.98 6.86 -27.53
CA ALA A 418 16.35 7.04 -26.13
C ALA A 418 15.36 6.41 -25.12
N GLN A 419 14.23 5.91 -25.59
CA GLN A 419 13.15 5.30 -24.83
C GLN A 419 12.91 3.86 -25.29
N GLN A 420 13.87 3.21 -25.96
CA GLN A 420 13.74 1.79 -26.29
C GLN A 420 13.98 0.92 -25.07
N LEU A 421 13.16 -0.15 -24.94
CA LEU A 421 13.39 -1.16 -23.93
C LEU A 421 14.78 -1.76 -24.15
N ARG A 422 15.64 -1.54 -23.17
CA ARG A 422 16.96 -2.15 -23.13
C ARG A 422 16.79 -3.66 -22.97
N PRO A 423 17.48 -4.52 -23.75
CA PRO A 423 17.36 -5.97 -23.67
C PRO A 423 17.49 -6.54 -22.25
N GLN A 424 18.28 -5.86 -21.40
CA GLN A 424 18.50 -6.23 -20.01
C GLN A 424 17.21 -6.21 -19.15
N HIS A 425 16.17 -5.46 -19.52
CA HIS A 425 14.92 -5.34 -18.75
C HIS A 425 13.75 -6.14 -19.35
N GLN A 426 14.01 -7.00 -20.34
CA GLN A 426 12.96 -7.84 -20.94
C GLN A 426 12.52 -8.99 -20.03
N ASN A 427 13.33 -9.34 -19.03
CA ASN A 427 13.15 -10.54 -18.22
C ASN A 427 12.68 -10.27 -16.78
N HIS A 428 12.44 -9.01 -16.40
CA HIS A 428 12.10 -8.61 -15.04
C HIS A 428 11.31 -7.29 -14.99
N ILE A 429 10.76 -6.96 -13.83
CA ILE A 429 10.27 -5.62 -13.50
C ILE A 429 11.36 -4.96 -12.64
N HIS A 430 11.99 -3.91 -13.16
CA HIS A 430 12.93 -3.10 -12.39
C HIS A 430 12.16 -2.10 -11.54
N MET A 431 12.49 -2.00 -10.26
CA MET A 431 11.91 -1.04 -9.33
C MET A 431 13.02 -0.41 -8.51
N GLN A 432 12.98 0.91 -8.30
CA GLN A 432 14.00 1.58 -7.50
C GLN A 432 13.49 2.72 -6.62
N ILE A 433 14.29 3.05 -5.61
CA ILE A 433 14.16 4.21 -4.73
C ILE A 433 15.33 5.18 -5.00
N GLY A 434 15.07 6.47 -5.01
CA GLY A 434 15.89 7.52 -5.58
C GLY A 434 16.31 7.32 -7.04
N PRO A 435 16.71 8.39 -7.75
CA PRO A 435 17.37 8.26 -9.05
C PRO A 435 18.72 7.54 -8.93
N THR A 436 19.18 6.97 -10.04
CA THR A 436 20.60 6.59 -10.24
C THR A 436 21.44 7.85 -10.39
N ARG A 437 22.59 7.92 -9.73
CA ARG A 437 23.45 9.13 -9.71
C ARG A 437 24.70 8.98 -10.53
#